data_AF-A0A915JA06-F1
#
_entry.id   AF-A0A915JA06-F1
#
_cell.length_a   1.000
_cell.length_b   1.000
_cell.length_c   1.000
_cell.angle_alpha   90.00
_cell.angle_beta   90.00
_cell.angle_gamma   90.00
#
_symmetry.space_group_name_H-M   'P 1'
#
loop_
_entity.id
_entity.type
_entity.pdbx_description
1 polymer ?
#
loop_
_entity_poly.entity_id
_entity_poly.type
_entity_poly.pdbx_seq_one_letter_code
_entity_poly.pdbx_strand_id
1 'polypeptide(L)'
;MFSTTKVKLETFYRKKTSLRVILTNLTAAIVTWLFALLCTPLFFYLSLDDLRQLISRCFYVGAGLTAAIFYTWLANLSCLLAATAADPGYLPRGTVQLEKYFLDRECDSGRLRAVKWMDVLDKRICIKWCVTCHCFRPPRASHCSVCDRCVQVFDHHCPYLSNCV
;
A
#
# COMPACT_ATOMS: atom_id res chain seq x y z
N MET A 1 17.29 20.12 -32.42
CA MET A 1 18.34 19.46 -31.60
C MET A 1 17.93 19.35 -30.12
N PHE A 2 16.67 18.95 -29.82
CA PHE A 2 16.05 19.03 -28.47
C PHE A 2 15.61 17.67 -27.89
N SER A 3 16.08 16.56 -28.44
CA SER A 3 15.57 15.21 -28.11
C SER A 3 16.42 14.44 -27.11
N THR A 4 17.74 14.64 -27.09
CA THR A 4 18.68 13.80 -26.30
C THR A 4 18.80 14.19 -24.83
N THR A 5 18.41 15.42 -24.45
CA THR A 5 18.49 15.91 -23.06
C THR A 5 17.36 15.40 -22.17
N LYS A 6 16.15 15.16 -22.73
CA LYS A 6 15.01 14.62 -21.96
C LYS A 6 15.25 13.17 -21.52
N VAL A 7 15.78 12.32 -22.41
CA VAL A 7 16.05 10.90 -22.13
C VAL A 7 17.17 10.73 -21.08
N LYS A 8 18.16 11.63 -21.05
CA LYS A 8 19.24 11.62 -20.04
C LYS A 8 18.79 12.07 -18.64
N LEU A 9 17.75 12.90 -18.54
CA LEU A 9 17.24 13.35 -17.23
C LEU A 9 16.31 12.32 -16.58
N GLU A 10 15.51 11.59 -17.37
CA GLU A 10 14.69 10.49 -16.85
C GLU A 10 15.51 9.29 -16.36
N THR A 11 16.68 9.06 -16.95
CA THR A 11 17.57 7.94 -16.56
C THR A 11 18.43 8.24 -15.33
N PHE A 12 18.67 9.51 -14.99
CA PHE A 12 19.53 9.89 -13.85
C PHE A 12 18.80 9.91 -12.49
N TYR A 13 17.47 9.98 -12.49
CA TYR A 13 16.65 10.08 -11.26
C TYR A 13 15.89 8.79 -10.90
N ARG A 14 16.34 7.64 -11.42
CA ARG A 14 15.83 6.33 -10.97
C ARG A 14 16.54 5.95 -9.68
N LYS A 15 16.02 6.42 -8.53
CA LYS A 15 16.45 5.89 -7.24
C LYS A 15 16.14 4.39 -7.24
N LYS A 16 17.21 3.59 -7.27
CA LYS A 16 17.14 2.13 -7.18
C LYS A 16 16.56 1.83 -5.80
N THR A 17 15.26 1.53 -5.69
CA THR A 17 14.75 0.86 -4.50
C THR A 17 15.66 -0.35 -4.30
N SER A 18 16.35 -0.40 -3.16
CA SER A 18 17.36 -1.42 -2.92
C SER A 18 16.72 -2.77 -3.17
N LEU A 19 17.34 -3.63 -3.98
CA LEU A 19 16.86 -4.97 -4.27
C LEU A 19 16.52 -5.71 -2.96
N ARG A 20 17.29 -5.45 -1.90
CA ARG A 20 17.04 -5.96 -0.54
C ARG A 20 15.66 -5.58 0.00
N VAL A 21 15.22 -4.33 -0.19
CA VAL A 21 13.91 -3.84 0.28
C VAL A 21 12.77 -4.49 -0.51
N ILE A 22 12.92 -4.62 -1.83
CA ILE A 22 11.93 -5.32 -2.67
C ILE A 22 11.84 -6.80 -2.28
N LEU A 23 12.99 -7.46 -2.10
CA LEU A 23 13.07 -8.85 -1.66
C LEU A 23 12.45 -9.04 -0.28
N THR A 24 12.77 -8.21 0.73
CA THR A 24 12.22 -8.36 2.09
C THR A 24 10.71 -8.18 2.12
N ASN A 25 10.17 -7.20 1.39
CA ASN A 25 8.73 -6.97 1.35
C ASN A 25 7.98 -8.10 0.65
N LEU A 26 8.56 -8.63 -0.44
CA LEU A 26 7.96 -9.75 -1.16
C LEU A 26 8.02 -11.03 -0.32
N THR A 27 9.10 -11.25 0.44
CA THR A 27 9.22 -12.45 1.29
C THR A 27 8.18 -12.48 2.40
N ALA A 28 7.92 -11.35 3.09
CA ALA A 28 6.93 -11.31 4.17
C ALA A 28 5.51 -11.58 3.64
N ALA A 29 5.14 -10.96 2.52
CA ALA A 29 3.86 -11.23 1.86
C ALA A 29 3.75 -12.68 1.38
N ILE A 30 4.79 -13.25 0.75
CA ILE A 30 4.82 -14.66 0.34
C ILE A 30 4.61 -15.57 1.55
N VAL A 31 5.29 -15.32 2.67
CA VAL A 31 5.11 -16.12 3.89
C VAL A 31 3.68 -16.04 4.40
N THR A 32 3.06 -14.85 4.41
CA THR A 32 1.65 -14.69 4.80
C THR A 32 0.71 -15.47 3.88
N TRP A 33 0.92 -15.41 2.55
CA TRP A 33 0.14 -16.17 1.58
C TRP A 33 0.36 -17.68 1.70
N LEU A 34 1.60 -18.13 1.88
CA LEU A 34 1.92 -19.54 2.08
C LEU A 34 1.30 -20.07 3.38
N PHE A 35 1.35 -19.30 4.47
CA PHE A 35 0.70 -19.67 5.72
C PHE A 35 -0.82 -19.78 5.54
N ALA A 36 -1.44 -18.80 4.88
CA ALA A 36 -2.86 -18.82 4.56
C ALA A 36 -3.23 -20.01 3.67
N LEU A 37 -2.41 -20.37 2.68
CA LEU A 37 -2.69 -21.46 1.73
C LEU A 37 -2.29 -22.85 2.23
N LEU A 38 -1.36 -22.97 3.19
CA LEU A 38 -0.87 -24.25 3.71
C LEU A 38 -1.52 -24.64 5.04
N CYS A 39 -1.57 -23.72 6.00
CA CYS A 39 -2.06 -24.03 7.34
C CYS A 39 -3.59 -24.14 7.36
N THR A 40 -4.30 -23.42 6.48
CA THR A 40 -5.76 -23.47 6.47
C THR A 40 -6.33 -24.77 5.88
N PRO A 41 -5.86 -25.32 4.74
CA PRO A 41 -6.37 -26.60 4.26
C PRO A 41 -5.93 -27.75 5.17
N LEU A 42 -4.77 -27.64 5.82
CA LEU A 42 -4.32 -28.60 6.82
C LEU A 42 -5.25 -28.62 8.04
N PHE A 43 -5.68 -27.46 8.54
CA PHE A 43 -6.68 -27.39 9.61
C PHE A 43 -7.97 -28.12 9.20
N PHE A 44 -8.50 -27.81 8.00
CA PHE A 44 -9.70 -28.50 7.51
C PHE A 44 -9.50 -30.00 7.35
N TYR A 45 -8.33 -30.44 6.84
CA TYR A 45 -7.96 -31.84 6.68
C TYR A 45 -7.93 -32.58 8.02
N LEU A 46 -7.29 -32.00 9.04
CA LEU A 46 -7.22 -32.58 10.37
C LEU A 46 -8.59 -32.61 11.06
N SER A 47 -9.47 -31.64 10.76
CA SER A 47 -10.83 -31.61 11.28
C SER A 47 -11.83 -32.50 10.54
N LEU A 48 -11.43 -33.23 9.48
CA LEU A 48 -12.35 -34.03 8.66
C LEU A 48 -13.02 -35.15 9.44
N ASP A 49 -12.31 -35.81 10.36
CA ASP A 49 -12.86 -36.94 11.11
C ASP A 49 -13.84 -36.50 12.20
N ASP A 50 -13.51 -35.44 12.94
CA ASP A 50 -14.45 -34.80 13.88
C ASP A 50 -15.68 -34.27 13.15
N LEU A 51 -15.48 -33.70 11.96
CA LEU A 51 -16.55 -33.19 11.13
C LEU A 51 -17.48 -34.31 10.64
N ARG A 52 -16.91 -35.43 10.18
CA ARG A 52 -17.68 -36.63 9.78
C ARG A 52 -18.52 -37.17 10.94
N GLN A 53 -17.97 -37.19 12.14
CA GLN A 53 -18.69 -37.62 13.34
C GLN A 53 -19.82 -36.66 13.73
N LEU A 54 -19.62 -35.35 13.58
CA LEU A 54 -20.65 -34.36 13.86
C LEU A 54 -21.79 -34.39 12.83
N ILE A 55 -21.46 -34.50 11.54
CA ILE A 55 -22.44 -34.62 10.46
C ILE A 55 -23.26 -35.90 10.60
N SER A 56 -22.64 -37.03 11.01
CA SER A 56 -23.36 -38.29 11.18
C SER A 56 -24.32 -38.29 12.36
N ARG A 57 -24.02 -37.53 13.43
CA ARG A 57 -24.91 -37.36 14.59
C ARG A 57 -26.01 -36.34 14.35
N CYS A 58 -25.68 -35.19 13.75
CA CYS A 58 -26.57 -34.05 13.56
C CYS A 58 -26.33 -33.39 12.20
N PHE A 59 -26.88 -33.99 11.13
CA PHE A 59 -26.60 -33.59 9.74
C PHE A 59 -26.71 -32.09 9.48
N TYR A 60 -27.86 -31.48 9.80
CA TYR A 60 -28.10 -30.06 9.52
C TYR A 60 -27.16 -29.12 10.27
N VAL A 61 -26.82 -29.44 11.53
CA VAL A 61 -25.93 -28.62 12.36
C VAL A 61 -24.48 -28.75 11.87
N GLY A 62 -24.01 -29.97 11.61
CA GLY A 62 -22.66 -30.21 11.10
C GLY A 62 -22.43 -29.60 9.72
N ALA A 63 -23.40 -29.76 8.80
CA ALA A 63 -23.32 -29.16 7.47
C ALA A 63 -23.33 -27.62 7.54
N GLY A 64 -24.20 -27.03 8.37
CA GLY A 64 -24.29 -25.58 8.55
C GLY A 64 -23.00 -24.96 9.11
N LEU A 65 -22.43 -25.55 10.15
CA LEU A 65 -21.16 -25.08 10.72
C LEU A 65 -20.01 -25.16 9.72
N THR A 66 -19.91 -26.26 8.96
CA THR A 66 -18.90 -26.41 7.91
C THR A 66 -19.01 -25.32 6.85
N ALA A 67 -20.24 -25.08 6.37
CA ALA A 67 -20.49 -24.07 5.36
C ALA A 67 -20.12 -22.66 5.88
N ALA A 68 -20.45 -22.35 7.14
CA ALA A 68 -20.11 -21.07 7.76
C ALA A 68 -18.59 -20.86 7.91
N ILE A 69 -17.85 -21.89 8.34
CA ILE A 69 -16.39 -21.83 8.48
C ILE A 69 -15.74 -21.67 7.09
N PHE A 70 -16.20 -22.45 6.10
CA PHE A 70 -15.69 -22.35 4.74
C PHE A 70 -15.98 -20.97 4.11
N TYR A 71 -17.18 -20.43 4.33
CA TYR A 71 -17.55 -19.09 3.86
C TYR A 71 -16.68 -18.00 4.49
N THR A 72 -16.49 -18.02 5.81
CA THR A 72 -15.63 -17.03 6.49
C THR A 72 -14.18 -17.14 6.06
N TRP A 73 -13.69 -18.35 5.80
CA TRP A 73 -12.36 -18.56 5.21
C TRP A 73 -12.23 -17.93 3.82
N LEU A 74 -13.17 -18.18 2.91
CA LEU A 74 -13.19 -17.56 1.58
C LEU A 74 -13.26 -16.03 1.66
N ALA A 75 -14.09 -15.49 2.57
CA ALA A 75 -14.21 -14.06 2.79
C ALA A 75 -12.89 -13.44 3.31
N ASN A 76 -12.20 -14.12 4.22
CA ASN A 76 -10.89 -13.66 4.70
C ASN A 76 -9.83 -13.66 3.59
N LEU A 77 -9.81 -14.71 2.75
CA LEU A 77 -8.90 -14.76 1.60
C LEU A 77 -9.21 -13.67 0.57
N SER A 78 -10.48 -13.38 0.30
CA SER A 78 -10.86 -12.33 -0.63
C SER A 78 -10.52 -10.94 -0.08
N CYS A 79 -10.72 -10.69 1.21
CA CYS A 79 -10.30 -9.45 1.87
C CYS A 79 -8.77 -9.29 1.85
N LEU A 80 -8.01 -10.34 2.13
CA LEU A 80 -6.55 -10.31 2.05
C LEU A 80 -6.09 -10.01 0.62
N LEU A 81 -6.67 -10.68 -0.37
CA LEU A 81 -6.38 -10.42 -1.78
C LEU A 81 -6.66 -8.96 -2.15
N ALA A 82 -7.84 -8.48 -1.78
CA ALA A 82 -8.25 -7.10 -2.03
C ALA A 82 -7.26 -6.10 -1.38
N ALA A 83 -6.87 -6.32 -0.13
CA ALA A 83 -5.91 -5.44 0.55
C ALA A 83 -4.52 -5.44 -0.11
N THR A 84 -4.06 -6.58 -0.62
CA THR A 84 -2.78 -6.65 -1.35
C THR A 84 -2.83 -6.01 -2.75
N ALA A 85 -3.98 -6.09 -3.42
CA ALA A 85 -4.15 -5.62 -4.78
C ALA A 85 -4.71 -4.19 -4.88
N ALA A 86 -5.25 -3.65 -3.79
CA ALA A 86 -5.82 -2.31 -3.76
C ALA A 86 -4.78 -1.24 -4.08
N ASP A 87 -5.15 -0.26 -4.90
CA ASP A 87 -4.36 0.96 -5.03
C ASP A 87 -4.51 1.77 -3.73
N PRO A 88 -3.42 1.99 -2.97
CA PRO A 88 -3.47 2.80 -1.76
C PRO A 88 -3.66 4.30 -2.04
N GLY A 89 -3.79 4.68 -3.31
CA GLY A 89 -3.94 6.07 -3.74
C GLY A 89 -2.60 6.69 -4.06
N TYR A 90 -1.81 6.06 -4.93
CA TYR A 90 -0.53 6.62 -5.37
C TYR A 90 -0.72 7.96 -6.08
N LEU A 91 0.01 8.98 -5.63
CA LEU A 91 0.03 10.28 -6.29
C LEU A 91 0.91 10.26 -7.55
N PRO A 92 0.47 10.93 -8.63
CA PRO A 92 1.30 11.06 -9.83
C PRO A 92 2.57 11.85 -9.51
N ARG A 93 3.68 11.44 -10.13
CA ARG A 93 4.93 12.21 -10.06
C ARG A 93 4.77 13.48 -10.89
N GLY A 94 5.14 14.62 -10.32
CA GLY A 94 5.06 15.89 -11.04
C GLY A 94 6.32 16.14 -11.86
N THR A 95 6.30 17.22 -12.64
CA THR A 95 7.45 17.67 -13.43
C THR A 95 8.29 18.64 -12.60
N VAL A 96 9.61 18.51 -12.71
CA VAL A 96 10.60 19.36 -12.00
C VAL A 96 10.38 20.85 -12.25
N GLN A 97 9.75 21.22 -13.38
CA GLN A 97 9.47 22.61 -13.75
C GLN A 97 8.59 23.36 -12.74
N LEU A 98 7.79 22.66 -11.92
CA LEU A 98 6.97 23.31 -10.89
C LEU A 98 7.78 23.87 -9.70
N GLU A 99 9.02 23.39 -9.48
CA GLU A 99 9.83 23.77 -8.32
C GLU A 99 10.12 25.29 -8.26
N LYS A 100 10.23 25.96 -9.42
CA LYS A 100 10.60 27.38 -9.53
C LYS A 100 9.47 28.35 -9.14
N TYR A 101 8.22 27.91 -9.15
CA TYR A 101 7.05 28.79 -9.03
C TYR A 101 6.36 28.79 -7.66
N PHE A 102 6.78 27.93 -6.73
CA PHE A 102 6.05 27.70 -5.46
C PHE A 102 6.93 27.81 -4.21
N LEU A 103 8.03 28.55 -4.28
CA LEU A 103 8.86 28.84 -3.11
C LEU A 103 8.38 30.11 -2.41
N ASP A 104 7.15 30.09 -1.88
CA ASP A 104 6.74 31.10 -0.90
C ASP A 104 7.38 30.76 0.44
N ARG A 105 8.20 31.68 0.97
CA ARG A 105 8.94 31.49 2.23
C ARG A 105 8.08 31.70 3.48
N GLU A 106 6.81 32.06 3.31
CA GLU A 106 5.97 32.58 4.40
C GLU A 106 5.38 31.52 5.35
N CYS A 107 5.36 30.23 4.99
CA CYS A 107 4.78 29.18 5.83
C CYS A 107 5.79 28.49 6.76
N ASP A 108 7.07 28.86 6.70
CA ASP A 108 8.10 28.10 7.38
C ASP A 108 8.52 28.69 8.74
N SER A 109 8.21 27.96 9.81
CA SER A 109 8.77 28.17 11.15
C SER A 109 10.26 27.76 11.24
N GLY A 110 11.09 28.22 10.29
CA GLY A 110 12.55 28.11 10.34
C GLY A 110 13.22 26.86 9.71
N ARG A 111 12.53 26.02 8.92
CA ARG A 111 13.12 24.91 8.14
C ARG A 111 12.83 24.98 6.63
N LEU A 112 13.76 25.54 5.86
CA LEU A 112 13.76 25.67 4.40
C LEU A 112 13.14 24.47 3.67
N ARG A 113 11.83 24.53 3.41
CA ARG A 113 11.10 23.53 2.62
C ARG A 113 10.15 24.25 1.68
N ALA A 114 10.10 23.80 0.43
CA ALA A 114 9.14 24.28 -0.55
C ALA A 114 7.72 23.96 -0.07
N VAL A 115 6.92 25.00 0.09
CA VAL A 115 5.56 24.98 0.65
C VAL A 115 4.64 25.80 -0.22
N LYS A 116 3.40 25.33 -0.39
CA LYS A 116 2.38 25.98 -1.21
C LYS A 116 1.09 26.11 -0.38
N TRP A 117 0.34 27.19 -0.56
CA TRP A 117 -1.01 27.30 0.02
C TRP A 117 -2.05 26.59 -0.87
N MET A 118 -2.97 25.87 -0.24
CA MET A 118 -4.10 25.23 -0.89
C MET A 118 -5.35 25.46 -0.04
N ASP A 119 -6.42 25.90 -0.69
CA ASP A 119 -7.73 26.07 -0.06
C ASP A 119 -8.46 24.73 -0.06
N VAL A 120 -8.90 24.31 1.14
CA VAL A 120 -9.70 23.10 1.34
C VAL A 120 -10.84 23.45 2.28
N LEU A 121 -12.10 23.38 1.81
CA LEU A 121 -13.30 23.63 2.62
C LEU A 121 -13.18 24.93 3.45
N ASP A 122 -12.90 26.05 2.77
CA ASP A 122 -12.72 27.39 3.35
C ASP A 122 -11.56 27.56 4.34
N LYS A 123 -10.65 26.57 4.43
CA LYS A 123 -9.42 26.66 5.21
C LYS A 123 -8.19 26.68 4.29
N ARG A 124 -7.32 27.66 4.51
CA ARG A 124 -5.98 27.71 3.90
C ARG A 124 -5.04 26.75 4.61
N ILE A 125 -4.61 25.70 3.92
CA ILE A 125 -3.66 24.72 4.44
C ILE A 125 -2.36 24.85 3.64
N CYS A 126 -1.25 24.86 4.36
CA CYS A 126 0.07 24.84 3.77
C CYS A 126 0.51 23.39 3.48
N ILE A 127 0.70 23.08 2.21
CA ILE A 127 1.10 21.75 1.72
C ILE A 127 2.60 21.70 1.42
N LYS A 128 3.21 20.53 1.66
CA LYS A 128 4.65 20.33 1.57
C LYS A 128 5.05 19.67 0.26
N TRP A 129 6.13 20.14 -0.36
CA TRP A 129 6.74 19.47 -1.50
C TRP A 129 7.36 18.11 -1.13
N CYS A 130 7.31 17.16 -2.05
CA CYS A 130 8.11 15.95 -2.04
C CYS A 130 9.19 16.05 -3.11
N VAL A 131 10.46 16.10 -2.69
CA VAL A 131 11.60 16.16 -3.60
C VAL A 131 11.77 14.91 -4.46
N THR A 132 11.34 13.75 -3.97
CA THR A 132 11.51 12.46 -4.66
C THR A 132 10.46 12.23 -5.73
N CYS A 133 9.20 12.59 -5.45
CA CYS A 133 8.11 12.44 -6.40
C CYS A 133 7.85 13.72 -7.22
N HIS A 134 8.56 14.81 -6.92
CA HIS A 134 8.38 16.13 -7.53
C HIS A 134 6.92 16.58 -7.55
N CYS A 135 6.21 16.42 -6.43
CA CYS A 135 4.82 16.83 -6.31
C CYS A 135 4.53 17.46 -4.94
N PHE A 136 3.52 18.31 -4.88
CA PHE A 136 2.98 18.78 -3.61
C PHE A 136 2.11 17.70 -2.99
N ARG A 137 2.30 17.45 -1.69
CA ARG A 137 1.55 16.45 -0.94
C ARG A 137 0.26 17.08 -0.41
N PRO A 138 -0.93 16.65 -0.86
CA PRO A 138 -2.19 17.06 -0.25
C PRO A 138 -2.20 16.75 1.27
N PRO A 139 -3.13 17.34 2.03
CA PRO A 139 -3.33 17.00 3.43
C PRO A 139 -3.39 15.49 3.63
N ARG A 140 -2.71 14.99 4.66
CA ARG A 140 -2.57 13.56 5.00
C ARG A 140 -1.78 12.70 4.01
N ALA A 141 -1.32 13.23 2.87
CA ALA A 141 -0.45 12.47 1.97
C ALA A 141 1.01 12.48 2.45
N SER A 142 1.66 11.31 2.39
CA SER A 142 3.07 11.15 2.78
C SER A 142 3.84 10.34 1.75
N HIS A 143 5.16 10.50 1.74
CA HIS A 143 6.05 9.71 0.88
C HIS A 143 6.43 8.42 1.58
N CYS A 144 6.10 7.28 0.97
CA CYS A 144 6.58 5.98 1.41
C CYS A 144 7.94 5.73 0.77
N SER A 145 9.00 5.71 1.58
CA SER A 145 10.37 5.44 1.13
C SER A 145 10.56 4.02 0.59
N VAL A 146 9.68 3.10 0.99
CA VAL A 146 9.70 1.70 0.59
C VAL A 146 9.14 1.53 -0.82
N CYS A 147 7.96 2.10 -1.10
CA CYS A 147 7.34 2.10 -2.44
C CYS A 147 7.90 3.17 -3.38
N ASP A 148 8.76 4.07 -2.88
CA ASP A 148 9.31 5.24 -3.56
C ASP A 148 8.22 6.12 -4.22
N ARG A 149 7.06 6.23 -3.55
CA ARG A 149 5.89 6.93 -4.06
C ARG A 149 5.16 7.65 -2.94
N CYS A 150 4.58 8.80 -3.27
CA CYS A 150 3.63 9.45 -2.37
C CYS A 150 2.29 8.75 -2.43
N VAL A 151 1.66 8.58 -1.28
CA VAL A 151 0.38 7.87 -1.10
C VAL A 151 -0.59 8.84 -0.43
N GLN A 152 -1.82 8.90 -0.94
CA GLN A 152 -2.91 9.67 -0.33
C GLN A 152 -3.32 9.03 0.98
N VAL A 153 -3.61 9.85 2.00
CA VAL A 153 -4.10 9.37 3.30
C VAL A 153 -3.18 8.29 3.91
N PHE A 154 -1.88 8.38 3.65
CA PHE A 154 -0.90 7.38 4.07
C PHE A 154 -0.84 7.23 5.58
N ASP A 155 -0.95 5.98 6.04
CA ASP A 155 -0.65 5.58 7.41
C ASP A 155 0.71 4.88 7.47
N HIS A 156 0.84 3.73 6.81
CA HIS A 156 2.08 2.94 6.85
C HIS A 156 2.29 2.05 5.62
N HIS A 157 3.50 1.52 5.49
CA HIS A 157 3.78 0.42 4.56
C HIS A 157 3.70 -0.90 5.32
N CYS A 158 2.80 -1.79 4.91
CA CYS A 158 2.63 -3.10 5.54
C CYS A 158 3.45 -4.16 4.78
N PRO A 159 4.51 -4.73 5.38
CA PRO A 159 5.31 -5.76 4.71
C PRO A 159 4.52 -7.03 4.40
N TYR A 160 3.53 -7.38 5.24
CA TYR A 160 2.70 -8.58 5.07
C TYR A 160 1.74 -8.48 3.89
N LEU A 161 1.33 -7.26 3.53
CA LEU A 161 0.55 -7.02 2.32
C LEU A 161 1.42 -6.73 1.10
N SER A 162 2.71 -6.42 1.33
CA SER A 162 3.58 -5.78 0.35
C SER A 162 2.91 -4.54 -0.28
N ASN A 163 2.13 -3.81 0.50
CA ASN A 163 1.33 -2.66 0.05
C ASN A 163 1.31 -1.55 1.10
N CYS A 164 1.00 -0.32 0.68
CA CYS A 164 0.73 0.79 1.60
C CYS A 164 -0.72 0.73 2.10
N VAL A 165 -0.93 1.27 3.30
CA VAL A 165 -2.23 1.44 3.97
C VAL A 165 -2.41 2.89 4.35
#